data_AF-A0A4Q9KWE3-F1
#
_entry.id   AF-A0A4Q9KWE3-F1
#
_cell.length_a   1.000
_cell.length_b   1.000
_cell.length_c   1.000
_cell.angle_alpha   90.00
_cell.angle_beta   90.00
_cell.angle_gamma   90.00
#
_symmetry.space_group_name_H-M   'P 1'
#
loop_
_entity.id
_entity.type
_entity.pdbx_description
1 polymer ?
#
loop_
_entity_poly.entity_id
_entity_poly.type
_entity_poly.pdbx_seq_one_letter_code
_entity_poly.pdbx_strand_id
1 'polypeptide(L)'
;MVKNTAIANNIEFSNSRPEGIASNCFFFCRQTRFERMPRNGWKELHRHYNEKFRSTLDIDAFKKLAKNAVETEIWQEENGERRKIANCLTEPCTQTDNLEYINPRDKFLSKIKEISEKEIGKLLFRIRKLPSDLIESKVLKLINRITCEYAEFHVPKNVSDAARIIQAAQVCYDEATRKEKPRSTWKENIESKISKLV
;
A
#
# COMPACT_ATOMS: atom_id res chain seq x y z
N MET A 1 -39.28 -7.31 -42.16
CA MET A 1 -38.09 -6.61 -42.69
C MET A 1 -37.16 -6.35 -41.51
N VAL A 2 -36.21 -7.24 -41.24
CA VAL A 2 -34.83 -7.29 -41.79
C VAL A 2 -33.94 -6.19 -41.21
N LYS A 3 -33.13 -6.63 -40.23
CA LYS A 3 -31.68 -6.46 -40.01
C LYS A 3 -31.04 -5.07 -40.12
N ASN A 4 -30.24 -4.73 -39.10
CA ASN A 4 -28.77 -4.53 -39.13
C ASN A 4 -28.39 -3.82 -37.82
N THR A 5 -27.55 -4.30 -36.91
CA THR A 5 -26.17 -4.86 -36.98
C THR A 5 -25.15 -3.90 -37.60
N ALA A 6 -24.35 -3.27 -36.75
CA ALA A 6 -22.94 -2.84 -36.93
C ALA A 6 -22.57 -2.04 -35.66
N ILE A 7 -21.72 -2.48 -34.73
CA ILE A 7 -20.29 -2.82 -34.81
C ILE A 7 -19.42 -1.71 -35.43
N ALA A 8 -18.44 -1.32 -34.61
CA ALA A 8 -17.21 -0.55 -34.87
C ALA A 8 -17.35 0.97 -34.99
N ASN A 9 -16.63 1.68 -34.10
CA ASN A 9 -15.30 2.20 -34.42
C ASN A 9 -14.56 2.44 -33.09
N ASN A 10 -13.64 1.55 -32.73
CA ASN A 10 -12.20 1.73 -32.92
C ASN A 10 -11.69 3.03 -32.29
N ILE A 11 -11.45 2.99 -30.98
CA ILE A 11 -10.55 3.94 -30.33
C ILE A 11 -9.15 3.55 -30.79
N GLU A 12 -8.71 4.18 -31.88
CA GLU A 12 -7.30 4.23 -32.25
C GLU A 12 -6.55 4.90 -31.08
N PHE A 13 -5.79 4.11 -30.33
CA PHE A 13 -4.69 4.62 -29.52
C PHE A 13 -3.65 5.19 -30.50
N SER A 14 -3.82 6.45 -30.86
CA SER A 14 -2.80 7.20 -31.61
C SER A 14 -1.56 7.32 -30.73
N ASN A 15 -0.54 6.55 -31.11
CA ASN A 15 0.83 6.56 -30.58
C ASN A 15 1.55 7.87 -30.95
N SER A 16 1.08 9.01 -30.44
CA SER A 16 1.65 10.31 -30.82
C SER A 16 1.56 11.37 -29.73
N ARG A 17 1.90 11.00 -28.47
CA ARG A 17 2.37 11.98 -27.47
C ARG A 17 3.55 11.43 -26.64
N PRO A 18 4.68 12.15 -26.55
CA PRO A 18 5.86 11.72 -25.79
C PRO A 18 5.62 11.66 -24.27
N GLU A 19 4.52 12.24 -23.77
CA GLU A 19 4.15 12.30 -22.36
C GLU A 19 3.78 10.92 -21.79
N GLY A 20 3.14 10.05 -22.58
CA GLY A 20 2.71 8.72 -22.11
C GLY A 20 3.84 7.67 -22.05
N ILE A 21 4.89 7.82 -22.86
CA ILE A 21 5.99 6.84 -22.95
C ILE A 21 7.11 7.18 -21.94
N ALA A 22 7.21 8.44 -21.52
CA ALA A 22 8.13 8.85 -20.45
C ALA A 22 7.86 8.07 -19.15
N SER A 23 6.59 7.80 -18.81
CA SER A 23 6.15 7.04 -17.63
C SER A 23 6.83 5.66 -17.55
N ASN A 24 6.88 4.90 -18.65
CA ASN A 24 7.49 3.56 -18.65
C ASN A 24 9.03 3.57 -18.49
N CYS A 25 9.73 4.65 -18.82
CA CYS A 25 11.17 4.77 -18.58
C CYS A 25 11.49 5.14 -17.12
N PHE A 26 10.56 5.76 -16.39
CA PHE A 26 10.74 6.14 -14.99
C PHE A 26 10.33 5.04 -13.98
N PHE A 27 9.59 4.02 -14.43
CA PHE A 27 9.13 2.88 -13.63
C PHE A 27 10.22 2.08 -12.90
N PHE A 28 11.50 2.20 -13.30
CA PHE A 28 12.62 1.50 -12.66
C PHE A 28 13.28 2.29 -11.51
N CYS A 29 12.97 3.58 -11.36
CA CYS A 29 13.59 4.44 -10.34
C CYS A 29 12.58 4.78 -9.24
N ARG A 30 12.37 3.81 -8.33
CA ARG A 30 11.57 3.94 -7.10
C ARG A 30 11.67 5.34 -6.47
N GLN A 31 10.51 5.96 -6.22
CA GLN A 31 10.16 7.32 -5.72
C GLN A 31 11.13 8.10 -4.79
N THR A 32 12.18 7.50 -4.22
CA THR A 32 13.09 8.13 -3.24
C THR A 32 14.52 8.33 -3.74
N ARG A 33 14.82 7.98 -5.01
CA ARG A 33 16.20 7.98 -5.56
C ARG A 33 16.52 9.10 -6.54
N PHE A 34 15.55 9.89 -7.00
CA PHE A 34 15.83 10.97 -7.97
C PHE A 34 16.74 12.06 -7.40
N GLU A 35 16.58 12.43 -6.12
CA GLU A 35 17.49 13.37 -5.45
C GLU A 35 18.87 12.77 -5.13
N ARG A 36 18.95 11.44 -5.04
CA ARG A 36 20.18 10.67 -4.74
C ARG A 36 20.73 9.94 -5.97
N MET A 37 20.51 10.49 -7.15
CA MET A 37 21.09 9.90 -8.35
C MET A 37 22.63 9.86 -8.25
N PRO A 38 23.28 8.77 -8.68
CA PRO A 38 24.73 8.71 -8.82
C PRO A 38 25.26 9.90 -9.62
N ARG A 39 26.51 10.31 -9.38
CA ARG A 39 27.09 11.59 -9.88
C ARG A 39 26.99 11.83 -11.39
N ASN A 40 26.71 10.80 -12.21
CA ASN A 40 26.46 10.91 -13.65
C ASN A 40 25.10 10.38 -14.13
N GLY A 41 24.28 9.78 -13.26
CA GLY A 41 23.09 9.07 -13.72
C GLY A 41 22.02 9.99 -14.33
N TRP A 42 21.98 11.27 -13.93
CA TRP A 42 21.13 12.27 -14.59
C TRP A 42 21.55 12.55 -16.05
N LYS A 43 22.85 12.63 -16.32
CA LYS A 43 23.37 12.89 -17.67
C LYS A 43 23.11 11.72 -18.60
N GLU A 44 23.27 10.50 -18.09
CA GLU A 44 23.06 9.28 -18.86
C GLU A 44 21.58 9.05 -19.20
N LEU A 45 20.69 9.28 -18.23
CA LEU A 45 19.25 9.16 -18.45
C LEU A 45 18.74 10.25 -19.41
N HIS A 46 19.26 11.47 -19.26
CA HIS A 46 18.98 12.59 -20.16
C HIS A 46 19.41 12.30 -21.59
N ARG A 47 20.65 11.80 -21.79
CA ARG A 47 21.15 11.39 -23.11
C ARG A 47 20.27 10.31 -23.71
N HIS A 48 19.95 9.26 -22.94
CA HIS A 48 19.14 8.15 -23.42
C HIS A 48 17.72 8.59 -23.80
N TYR A 49 17.10 9.47 -23.00
CA TYR A 49 15.79 10.03 -23.28
C TYR A 49 15.80 10.84 -24.58
N ASN A 50 16.76 11.76 -24.73
CA ASN A 50 16.88 12.60 -25.91
C ASN A 50 17.17 11.78 -27.18
N GLU A 51 18.01 10.76 -27.09
CA GLU A 51 18.30 9.84 -28.19
C GLU A 51 17.07 9.02 -28.59
N LYS A 52 16.38 8.43 -27.62
CA LYS A 52 15.22 7.55 -27.86
C LYS A 52 14.01 8.31 -28.39
N PHE A 53 13.76 9.51 -27.90
CA PHE A 53 12.61 10.34 -28.29
C PHE A 53 12.96 11.44 -29.28
N ARG A 54 14.20 11.44 -29.83
CA ARG A 54 14.73 12.48 -30.73
C ARG A 54 14.47 13.89 -30.21
N SER A 55 14.65 14.06 -28.91
CA SER A 55 14.37 15.31 -28.19
C SER A 55 15.65 16.10 -27.94
N THR A 56 15.54 17.41 -27.82
CA THR A 56 16.64 18.32 -27.51
C THR A 56 16.41 19.05 -26.20
N LEU A 57 15.75 18.39 -25.24
CA LEU A 57 15.54 18.99 -23.92
C LEU A 57 16.89 19.25 -23.27
N ASP A 58 17.02 20.38 -22.58
CA ASP A 58 18.12 20.63 -21.67
C ASP A 58 18.01 19.73 -20.41
N ILE A 59 19.12 19.46 -19.74
CA ILE A 59 19.17 18.60 -18.56
C ILE A 59 18.29 19.13 -17.43
N ASP A 60 18.15 20.44 -17.25
CA ASP A 60 17.31 21.00 -16.19
C ASP A 60 15.83 20.99 -16.56
N ALA A 61 15.51 21.16 -17.85
CA ALA A 61 14.14 20.94 -18.36
C ALA A 61 13.72 19.47 -18.20
N PHE A 62 14.63 18.53 -18.49
CA PHE A 62 14.41 17.10 -18.28
C PHE A 62 14.20 16.75 -16.80
N LYS A 63 15.01 17.30 -15.88
CA LYS A 63 14.80 17.10 -14.43
C LYS A 63 13.44 17.61 -13.96
N LYS A 64 13.00 18.78 -14.45
CA LYS A 64 11.66 19.31 -14.11
C LYS A 64 10.56 18.41 -14.64
N LEU A 65 10.69 17.92 -15.88
CA LEU A 65 9.74 17.00 -16.48
C LEU A 65 9.66 15.68 -15.70
N ALA A 66 10.80 15.13 -15.31
CA ALA A 66 10.86 13.92 -14.47
C ALA A 66 10.18 14.13 -13.11
N LYS A 67 10.42 15.27 -12.45
CA LYS A 67 9.77 15.60 -11.17
C LYS A 67 8.26 15.75 -11.32
N ASN A 68 7.80 16.50 -12.32
CA ASN A 68 6.38 16.72 -12.58
C ASN A 68 5.65 15.43 -12.95
N ALA A 69 6.28 14.53 -13.72
CA ALA A 69 5.74 13.21 -14.04
C ALA A 69 5.56 12.34 -12.78
N VAL A 70 6.55 12.34 -11.89
CA VAL A 70 6.47 11.63 -10.61
C VAL A 70 5.37 12.22 -9.72
N GLU A 71 5.30 13.55 -9.60
CA GLU A 71 4.25 14.21 -8.82
C GLU A 71 2.86 13.89 -9.37
N THR A 72 2.67 13.98 -10.69
CA THR A 72 1.37 13.64 -11.32
C THR A 72 0.99 12.17 -11.16
N GLU A 73 1.94 11.23 -11.23
CA GLU A 73 1.69 9.82 -10.91
C GLU A 73 1.32 9.61 -9.43
N ILE A 74 2.02 10.27 -8.49
CA ILE A 74 1.69 10.21 -7.05
C ILE A 74 0.26 10.73 -6.83
N TRP A 75 -0.09 11.86 -7.44
CA TRP A 75 -1.44 12.41 -7.35
C TRP A 75 -2.50 11.47 -7.94
N GLN A 76 -2.19 10.76 -9.03
CA GLN A 76 -3.11 9.80 -9.66
C GLN A 76 -3.23 8.49 -8.86
N GLU A 77 -2.14 7.99 -8.30
CA GLU A 77 -2.13 6.81 -7.44
C GLU A 77 -2.84 7.12 -6.11
N GLU A 78 -2.54 8.27 -5.49
CA GLU A 78 -3.26 8.72 -4.29
C GLU A 78 -4.74 8.97 -4.59
N ASN A 79 -5.11 9.64 -5.69
CA ASN A 79 -6.54 9.79 -6.03
C ASN A 79 -7.19 8.46 -6.39
N GLY A 80 -6.46 7.54 -7.02
CA GLY A 80 -6.94 6.19 -7.34
C GLY A 80 -7.20 5.37 -6.09
N GLU A 81 -6.26 5.36 -5.14
CA GLU A 81 -6.39 4.69 -3.84
C GLU A 81 -7.42 5.36 -2.95
N ARG A 82 -7.46 6.70 -2.87
CA ARG A 82 -8.53 7.43 -2.18
C ARG A 82 -9.90 7.14 -2.78
N ARG A 83 -10.01 7.03 -4.10
CA ARG A 83 -11.26 6.65 -4.80
C ARG A 83 -11.65 5.20 -4.53
N LYS A 84 -10.69 4.26 -4.48
CA LYS A 84 -10.95 2.87 -4.07
C LYS A 84 -11.44 2.79 -2.63
N ILE A 85 -10.82 3.56 -1.71
CA ILE A 85 -11.23 3.62 -0.30
C ILE A 85 -12.62 4.24 -0.17
N ALA A 86 -12.88 5.37 -0.83
CA ALA A 86 -14.19 6.02 -0.83
C ALA A 86 -15.29 5.10 -1.36
N ASN A 87 -15.03 4.37 -2.44
CA ASN A 87 -15.99 3.41 -2.99
C ASN A 87 -16.28 2.24 -2.02
N CYS A 88 -15.26 1.74 -1.30
CA CYS A 88 -15.45 0.71 -0.26
C CYS A 88 -16.23 1.22 0.98
N LEU A 89 -16.28 2.54 1.21
CA LEU A 89 -17.06 3.14 2.30
C LEU A 89 -18.55 3.35 1.93
N THR A 90 -18.85 3.48 0.64
CA THR A 90 -20.22 3.72 0.14
C THR A 90 -21.02 2.45 -0.18
N GLU A 91 -20.38 1.27 -0.18
CA GLU A 91 -21.08 0.00 -0.39
C GLU A 91 -21.93 -0.34 0.86
N PRO A 92 -23.27 -0.52 0.74
CA PRO A 92 -24.10 -0.91 1.86
C PRO A 92 -23.73 -2.32 2.31
N CYS A 93 -23.41 -2.47 3.60
CA CYS A 93 -23.04 -3.76 4.18
C CYS A 93 -24.26 -4.69 4.27
N THR A 94 -24.09 -5.95 3.87
CA THR A 94 -25.10 -6.99 4.03
C THR A 94 -25.22 -7.42 5.50
N GLN A 95 -26.34 -8.02 5.88
CA GLN A 95 -26.62 -8.43 7.27
C GLN A 95 -25.58 -9.42 7.85
N THR A 96 -24.87 -10.16 7.01
CA THR A 96 -23.72 -11.01 7.35
C THR A 96 -22.44 -10.22 7.65
N ASP A 97 -22.22 -9.10 6.97
CA ASP A 97 -21.07 -8.22 7.21
C ASP A 97 -21.13 -7.63 8.63
N ASN A 98 -22.33 -7.46 9.20
CA ASN A 98 -22.49 -6.96 10.57
C ASN A 98 -21.85 -7.88 11.61
N LEU A 99 -21.95 -9.20 11.48
CA LEU A 99 -21.38 -10.14 12.45
C LEU A 99 -19.86 -10.26 12.32
N GLU A 100 -19.35 -10.28 11.08
CA GLU A 100 -17.91 -10.24 10.81
C GLU A 100 -17.27 -8.89 11.20
N TYR A 101 -18.06 -7.80 11.22
CA TYR A 101 -17.62 -6.46 11.59
C TYR A 101 -17.53 -6.23 13.11
N ILE A 102 -18.48 -6.78 13.88
CA ILE A 102 -18.58 -6.56 15.34
C ILE A 102 -17.30 -7.02 16.06
N ASN A 103 -16.82 -8.24 15.77
CA ASN A 103 -15.70 -8.81 16.51
C ASN A 103 -14.37 -8.03 16.31
N PRO A 104 -13.97 -7.65 15.08
CA PRO A 104 -12.80 -6.79 14.85
C PRO A 104 -12.98 -5.38 15.41
N ARG A 105 -14.20 -4.83 15.41
CA ARG A 105 -14.49 -3.51 15.99
C ARG A 105 -14.29 -3.52 17.51
N ASP A 106 -14.86 -4.49 18.22
CA ASP A 106 -14.71 -4.59 19.67
C ASP A 106 -13.24 -4.80 20.06
N LYS A 107 -12.53 -5.62 19.28
CA LYS A 107 -11.10 -5.84 19.46
C LYS A 107 -10.28 -4.56 19.25
N PHE A 108 -10.62 -3.77 18.24
CA PHE A 108 -10.02 -2.46 18.02
C PHE A 108 -10.29 -1.50 19.17
N LEU A 109 -11.54 -1.39 19.63
CA LEU A 109 -11.92 -0.54 20.75
C LEU A 109 -11.23 -0.96 22.06
N SER A 110 -11.04 -2.26 22.29
CA SER A 110 -10.28 -2.77 23.42
C SER A 110 -8.80 -2.38 23.33
N LYS A 111 -8.17 -2.54 22.15
CA LYS A 111 -6.75 -2.21 21.97
C LYS A 111 -6.45 -0.74 22.00
N ILE A 112 -7.29 0.10 21.42
CA ILE A 112 -7.08 1.55 21.49
C ILE A 112 -7.18 2.06 22.93
N LYS A 113 -8.11 1.50 23.72
CA LYS A 113 -8.19 1.79 25.16
C LYS A 113 -6.93 1.34 25.89
N GLU A 114 -6.48 0.10 25.69
CA GLU A 114 -5.24 -0.43 26.29
C GLU A 114 -4.01 0.41 25.92
N ILE A 115 -3.93 0.86 24.67
CA ILE A 115 -2.82 1.70 24.17
C ILE A 115 -2.92 3.12 24.74
N SER A 116 -4.13 3.66 24.93
CA SER A 116 -4.32 4.99 25.49
C SER A 116 -3.88 5.10 26.96
N GLU A 117 -4.00 4.00 27.72
CA GLU A 117 -3.65 3.93 29.13
C GLU A 117 -2.15 3.74 29.38
N LYS A 118 -1.38 3.35 28.36
CA LYS A 118 0.06 3.10 28.48
C LYS A 118 0.89 4.32 28.08
N GLU A 119 2.00 4.53 28.78
CA GLU A 119 3.01 5.53 28.38
C GLU A 119 3.65 5.12 27.05
N ILE A 120 3.82 6.10 26.15
CA ILE A 120 4.36 5.92 24.79
C ILE A 120 5.72 5.19 24.80
N GLY A 121 6.57 5.44 25.81
CA GLY A 121 7.87 4.80 25.96
C GLY A 121 7.83 3.31 26.36
N LYS A 122 6.71 2.83 26.92
CA LYS A 122 6.49 1.42 27.28
C LYS A 122 5.67 0.66 26.24
N LEU A 123 5.11 1.35 25.25
CA LEU A 123 4.28 0.82 24.16
C LEU A 123 5.13 0.17 23.05
N LEU A 124 5.96 -0.81 23.39
CA LEU A 124 6.69 -1.60 22.40
C LEU A 124 5.83 -2.76 21.89
N PHE A 125 4.72 -2.46 21.21
CA PHE A 125 4.06 -3.47 20.37
C PHE A 125 4.92 -3.70 19.12
N ARG A 126 5.81 -4.68 19.19
CA ARG A 126 6.67 -5.06 18.06
C ARG A 126 5.83 -5.82 17.03
N ILE A 127 5.34 -5.09 16.03
CA ILE A 127 4.60 -5.65 14.90
C ILE A 127 5.60 -6.25 13.89
N ARG A 128 5.25 -7.38 13.29
CA ARG A 128 6.06 -8.00 12.22
C ARG A 128 5.99 -7.18 10.94
N LYS A 129 7.11 -7.09 10.22
CA LYS A 129 7.09 -6.57 8.84
C LYS A 129 6.44 -7.60 7.93
N LEU A 130 5.41 -7.19 7.20
CA LEU A 130 4.67 -8.02 6.26
C LEU A 130 5.07 -7.64 4.82
N PRO A 131 5.47 -8.62 3.98
CA PRO A 131 5.55 -8.45 2.53
C PRO A 131 4.17 -8.09 1.97
N SER A 132 4.12 -7.26 0.92
CA SER A 132 2.86 -6.83 0.26
C SER A 132 2.00 -8.00 -0.18
N ASP A 133 2.63 -9.06 -0.67
CA ASP A 133 1.95 -10.21 -1.29
C ASP A 133 1.27 -11.11 -0.26
N LEU A 134 1.60 -10.95 1.03
CA LEU A 134 1.04 -11.70 2.15
C LEU A 134 -0.05 -10.90 2.90
N ILE A 135 -0.46 -9.75 2.37
CA ILE A 135 -1.49 -8.91 2.97
C ILE A 135 -2.86 -9.50 2.63
N GLU A 136 -3.56 -9.97 3.67
CA GLU A 136 -4.96 -10.36 3.59
C GLU A 136 -5.84 -9.11 3.37
N SER A 137 -6.26 -8.91 2.13
CA SER A 137 -6.96 -7.68 1.67
C SER A 137 -8.28 -7.45 2.40
N LYS A 138 -9.05 -8.51 2.69
CA LYS A 138 -10.34 -8.41 3.40
C LYS A 138 -10.18 -7.85 4.80
N VAL A 139 -9.24 -8.41 5.57
CA VAL A 139 -8.94 -7.97 6.95
C VAL A 139 -8.40 -6.55 6.95
N LEU A 140 -7.57 -6.19 5.97
CA LEU A 140 -7.03 -4.84 5.86
C LEU A 140 -8.13 -3.80 5.60
N LYS A 141 -9.03 -4.07 4.64
CA LYS A 141 -10.16 -3.18 4.32
C LYS A 141 -11.06 -2.97 5.54
N LEU A 142 -11.35 -4.05 6.26
CA LEU A 142 -12.18 -4.01 7.46
C LEU A 142 -11.57 -3.15 8.56
N ILE A 143 -10.28 -3.33 8.85
CA ILE A 143 -9.57 -2.55 9.87
C ILE A 143 -9.43 -1.09 9.45
N ASN A 144 -9.16 -0.81 8.18
CA ASN A 144 -9.10 0.56 7.67
C ASN A 144 -10.44 1.26 7.85
N ARG A 145 -11.56 0.59 7.52
CA ARG A 145 -12.91 1.12 7.75
C ARG A 145 -13.16 1.43 9.22
N ILE A 146 -12.90 0.49 10.12
CA ILE A 146 -13.07 0.69 11.58
C ILE A 146 -12.23 1.88 12.06
N THR A 147 -10.99 1.98 11.58
CA THR A 147 -10.06 3.05 11.95
C THR A 147 -10.56 4.42 11.46
N CYS A 148 -11.06 4.48 10.23
CA CYS A 148 -11.66 5.68 9.65
C CYS A 148 -12.89 6.12 10.45
N GLU A 149 -13.84 5.21 10.68
CA GLU A 149 -15.04 5.47 11.48
C GLU A 149 -14.66 5.97 12.88
N TYR A 150 -13.66 5.35 13.53
CA TYR A 150 -13.20 5.81 14.84
C TYR A 150 -12.61 7.22 14.79
N ALA A 151 -11.78 7.53 13.79
CA ALA A 151 -11.12 8.82 13.64
C ALA A 151 -12.07 9.97 13.28
N GLU A 152 -13.22 9.67 12.65
CA GLU A 152 -14.29 10.65 12.42
C GLU A 152 -14.90 11.14 13.75
N PHE A 153 -15.12 10.23 14.71
CA PHE A 153 -15.63 10.58 16.04
C PHE A 153 -14.53 11.04 17.02
N HIS A 154 -13.29 10.60 16.81
CA HIS A 154 -12.14 10.86 17.67
C HIS A 154 -11.02 11.50 16.86
N VAL A 155 -11.27 12.71 16.37
CA VAL A 155 -10.30 13.46 15.56
C VAL A 155 -9.01 13.65 16.37
N PRO A 156 -7.86 13.11 15.91
CA PRO A 156 -6.61 13.19 16.66
C PRO A 156 -6.16 14.64 16.79
N LYS A 157 -5.93 15.08 18.03
CA LYS A 157 -5.57 16.48 18.34
C LYS A 157 -4.06 16.73 18.26
N ASN A 158 -3.26 15.67 18.34
CA ASN A 158 -1.80 15.73 18.31
C ASN A 158 -1.24 14.45 17.65
N VAL A 159 0.06 14.49 17.34
CA VAL A 159 0.76 13.37 16.68
C VAL A 159 0.73 12.10 17.53
N SER A 160 0.74 12.23 18.86
CA SER A 160 0.67 11.08 19.77
C SER A 160 -0.67 10.35 19.69
N ASP A 161 -1.79 11.09 19.59
CA ASP A 161 -3.12 10.51 19.45
C ASP A 161 -3.27 9.80 18.10
N ALA A 162 -2.77 10.40 17.02
CA ALA A 162 -2.71 9.75 15.71
C ALA A 162 -1.85 8.47 15.76
N ALA A 163 -0.70 8.51 16.43
CA ALA A 163 0.17 7.34 16.59
C ALA A 163 -0.52 6.20 17.36
N ARG A 164 -1.30 6.51 18.41
CA ARG A 164 -2.07 5.52 19.17
C ARG A 164 -3.13 4.84 18.30
N ILE A 165 -3.86 5.61 17.49
CA ILE A 165 -4.87 5.08 16.57
C ILE A 165 -4.24 4.13 15.54
N ILE A 166 -3.13 4.56 14.91
CA ILE A 166 -2.41 3.76 13.92
C ILE A 166 -1.85 2.49 14.57
N GLN A 167 -1.27 2.60 15.77
CA GLN A 167 -0.72 1.45 16.48
C GLN A 167 -1.82 0.44 16.85
N ALA A 168 -3.00 0.90 17.29
CA ALA A 168 -4.14 0.04 17.56
C ALA A 168 -4.58 -0.73 16.31
N ALA A 169 -4.71 -0.04 15.17
CA ALA A 169 -5.06 -0.66 13.90
C ALA A 169 -4.05 -1.74 13.48
N GLN A 170 -2.76 -1.45 13.61
CA GLN A 170 -1.69 -2.39 13.27
C GLN A 170 -1.69 -3.64 14.16
N VAL A 171 -1.89 -3.47 15.48
CA VAL A 171 -1.98 -4.59 16.42
C VAL A 171 -3.19 -5.46 16.11
N CYS A 172 -4.35 -4.85 15.83
CA CYS A 172 -5.56 -5.58 15.45
C CYS A 172 -5.35 -6.41 14.17
N TYR A 173 -4.66 -5.84 13.18
CA TYR A 173 -4.35 -6.57 11.95
C TYR A 173 -3.41 -7.74 12.20
N ASP A 174 -2.35 -7.51 12.97
CA ASP A 174 -1.40 -8.57 13.29
C ASP A 174 -2.10 -9.71 14.01
N GLU A 175 -2.85 -9.41 15.07
CA GLU A 175 -3.57 -10.45 15.83
C GLU A 175 -4.64 -11.18 15.02
N ALA A 176 -5.30 -10.51 14.06
CA ALA A 176 -6.29 -11.16 13.19
C ALA A 176 -5.65 -12.08 12.14
N THR A 177 -4.41 -11.79 11.74
CA THR A 177 -3.70 -12.53 10.66
C THR A 177 -2.58 -13.43 11.17
N ARG A 178 -2.27 -13.37 12.48
CA ARG A 178 -1.22 -14.15 13.10
C ARG A 178 -1.65 -15.61 13.17
N LYS A 179 -1.10 -16.41 12.26
CA LYS A 179 -1.16 -17.87 12.34
C LYS A 179 -0.23 -18.31 13.48
N GLU A 180 -0.73 -19.10 14.42
CA GLU A 180 0.14 -19.77 15.37
C GLU A 180 1.14 -20.63 14.59
N LYS A 181 2.43 -20.47 14.90
CA LYS A 181 3.43 -21.37 14.33
C LYS A 181 3.24 -22.73 14.99
N PRO A 182 3.09 -23.82 14.22
CA PRO A 182 3.08 -25.15 14.81
C PRO A 182 4.39 -25.34 15.58
N ARG A 183 4.29 -25.97 16.75
CA ARG A 183 5.45 -26.28 17.58
C ARG A 183 6.44 -27.09 16.74
N SER A 184 7.69 -26.61 16.64
CA SER A 184 8.69 -27.30 15.82
C SER A 184 9.02 -28.65 16.45
N THR A 185 8.83 -29.73 15.70
CA THR A 185 9.25 -31.08 16.09
C THR A 185 10.77 -31.29 15.95
N TRP A 186 11.52 -30.22 15.70
CA TRP A 186 12.97 -30.28 15.47
C TRP A 186 13.71 -30.90 16.65
N LYS A 187 13.38 -30.49 17.88
CA LYS A 187 14.04 -31.02 19.08
C LYS A 187 13.80 -32.52 19.23
N GLU A 188 12.54 -32.96 19.18
CA GLU A 188 12.20 -34.38 19.28
C GLU A 188 12.82 -35.20 18.14
N ASN A 189 12.89 -34.64 16.92
CA ASN A 189 13.52 -35.29 15.77
C ASN A 189 15.04 -35.43 15.92
N ILE A 190 15.72 -34.46 16.52
CA ILE A 190 17.16 -34.53 16.79
C ILE A 190 17.44 -35.53 17.91
N GLU A 191 16.69 -35.49 19.01
CA GLU A 191 16.82 -36.44 20.11
C GLU A 191 16.59 -37.89 19.62
N SER A 192 15.58 -38.12 18.78
CA SER A 192 15.34 -39.43 18.16
C SER A 192 16.50 -39.90 17.27
N LYS A 193 17.13 -38.99 16.51
CA LYS A 193 18.29 -39.32 15.67
C LYS A 193 19.53 -39.67 16.52
N ILE A 194 19.78 -38.94 17.59
CA ILE A 194 20.90 -39.21 18.51
C ILE A 194 20.71 -40.57 19.19
N SER A 195 19.49 -40.86 19.66
CA SER A 195 19.16 -42.12 20.35
C SER A 195 19.31 -43.37 19.47
N LYS A 196 19.30 -43.22 18.14
CA LYS A 196 19.54 -44.32 17.19
C LYS A 196 21.02 -44.55 16.89
N LEU A 197 21.90 -43.65 17.32
CA LEU A 197 23.34 -43.71 17.10
C LEU A 197 24.11 -44.23 18.34
N VAL A 198 23.44 -44.27 19.49
CA VAL A 198 23.92 -44.87 20.75
C VAL A 198 23.38 -46.29 20.86
#